data_AF-A0A1M7MH07-F1
#
_entry.id   AF-A0A1M7MH07-F1
#
_cell.length_a   1.000
_cell.length_b   1.000
_cell.length_c   1.000
_cell.angle_alpha   90.00
_cell.angle_beta   90.00
_cell.angle_gamma   90.00
#
_symmetry.space_group_name_H-M   'P 1'
#
loop_
_entity.id
_entity.type
_entity.pdbx_description
1 polymer ?
#
loop_
_entity_poly.entity_id
_entity_poly.type
_entity_poly.pdbx_seq_one_letter_code
_entity_poly.pdbx_strand_id
1 'polypeptide(L)'
;MLNTLSKIIYNLSMAVPLFCTFAITWYIKKDDYIIPLSIIGIGALISVLFIIMFIYGKKNMSSMPIRVSDISPNDGWLVGYVISYLLPFGNLAFEDFNIIVCAVIAIILLCLLPFFNDNPPNLLLFIVGYHFYQISAENGISGYLLLSKRKLRRKQDIKVVGQMFDYLLLDRGK
;
A
#
# COMPACT_ATOMS: atom_id res chain seq x y z
N MET A 1 20.35 -4.93 1.12
CA MET A 1 19.52 -4.07 0.25
C MET A 1 18.29 -4.87 -0.13
N LEU A 2 17.14 -4.58 0.46
CA LEU A 2 15.92 -5.34 0.15
C LEU A 2 15.40 -4.85 -1.21
N ASN A 3 15.72 -5.64 -2.23
CA ASN A 3 15.52 -5.49 -3.68
C ASN A 3 14.26 -4.75 -4.13
N THR A 4 14.34 -4.09 -5.29
CA THR A 4 13.25 -3.60 -6.15
C THR A 4 12.01 -4.53 -6.16
N LEU A 5 12.22 -5.85 -6.08
CA LEU A 5 11.18 -6.87 -5.92
C LEU A 5 10.23 -6.60 -4.73
N SER A 6 10.78 -6.22 -3.57
CA SER A 6 10.01 -5.90 -2.37
C SER A 6 9.13 -4.67 -2.59
N LYS A 7 9.64 -3.64 -3.27
CA LYS A 7 8.88 -2.44 -3.65
C LYS A 7 7.76 -2.80 -4.63
N ILE A 8 8.03 -3.66 -5.61
CA ILE A 8 7.04 -4.15 -6.56
C ILE A 8 5.94 -4.94 -5.84
N ILE A 9 6.28 -5.87 -4.95
CA ILE A 9 5.31 -6.66 -4.18
C ILE A 9 4.47 -5.74 -3.28
N TYR A 10 5.09 -4.76 -2.63
CA TYR A 10 4.37 -3.76 -1.84
C TYR A 10 3.35 -3.00 -2.69
N ASN A 11 3.76 -2.47 -3.85
CA ASN A 11 2.88 -1.73 -4.75
C ASN A 11 1.75 -2.62 -5.32
N LEU A 12 2.04 -3.86 -5.70
CA LEU A 12 1.05 -4.83 -6.16
C LEU A 12 0.01 -5.14 -5.09
N SER A 13 0.44 -5.28 -3.83
CA SER A 13 -0.48 -5.59 -2.73
C SER A 13 -1.52 -4.47 -2.47
N MET A 14 -1.22 -3.23 -2.90
CA MET A 14 -2.18 -2.13 -2.83
C MET A 14 -3.33 -2.28 -3.82
N ALA A 15 -3.16 -3.03 -4.91
CA ALA A 15 -4.23 -3.28 -5.87
C ALA A 15 -5.15 -4.45 -5.46
N VAL A 16 -4.86 -5.16 -4.36
CA VAL A 16 -5.68 -6.30 -3.92
C VAL A 16 -7.15 -5.92 -3.68
N PRO A 17 -7.49 -4.81 -2.99
CA PRO A 17 -8.89 -4.40 -2.84
C PRO A 17 -9.57 -4.11 -4.19
N LEU A 18 -8.81 -3.55 -5.14
CA LEU A 18 -9.29 -3.30 -6.50
C LEU A 18 -9.63 -4.61 -7.23
N PHE A 19 -8.78 -5.65 -7.10
CA PHE A 19 -9.07 -6.98 -7.65
C PHE A 19 -10.38 -7.56 -7.11
N CYS A 20 -10.68 -7.38 -5.82
CA CYS A 20 -11.94 -7.82 -5.24
C CYS A 20 -13.14 -7.12 -5.89
N THR A 21 -13.11 -5.79 -6.02
CA THR A 21 -14.21 -5.04 -6.65
C THR A 21 -14.40 -5.35 -8.13
N PHE A 22 -13.31 -5.55 -8.88
CA PHE A 22 -13.36 -6.01 -10.28
C PHE A 22 -13.99 -7.39 -10.40
N ALA A 23 -13.56 -8.34 -9.57
CA ALA A 23 -14.09 -9.70 -9.58
C ALA A 23 -15.60 -9.72 -9.32
N ILE A 24 -16.07 -8.98 -8.30
CA ILE A 24 -17.50 -8.87 -7.98
C ILE A 24 -18.27 -8.23 -9.14
N THR A 25 -17.77 -7.13 -9.69
CA THR A 25 -18.44 -6.41 -10.78
C THR A 25 -18.53 -7.27 -12.04
N TRP A 26 -17.46 -7.99 -12.38
CA TRP A 26 -17.42 -8.89 -13.54
C TRP A 26 -18.40 -10.05 -13.36
N TYR A 27 -18.41 -10.65 -12.18
CA TYR A 27 -19.32 -11.73 -11.84
C TYR A 27 -20.79 -11.32 -12.04
N ILE A 28 -21.19 -10.17 -11.48
CA ILE A 28 -22.58 -9.70 -11.56
C ILE A 28 -23.00 -9.38 -13.01
N LYS A 29 -22.13 -8.76 -13.82
CA LYS A 29 -22.53 -8.29 -15.17
C LYS A 29 -22.41 -9.37 -16.26
N LYS A 30 -21.52 -10.34 -16.10
CA LYS A 30 -21.22 -11.35 -17.13
C LYS A 30 -21.66 -12.77 -16.77
N ASP A 31 -22.10 -13.01 -15.53
CA ASP A 31 -22.45 -14.33 -14.99
C ASP A 31 -21.37 -15.40 -15.27
N ASP A 32 -20.11 -14.96 -15.30
CA ASP A 32 -18.93 -15.80 -15.46
C ASP A 32 -18.16 -15.86 -14.14
N TYR A 33 -17.78 -17.07 -13.76
CA TYR A 33 -17.12 -17.40 -12.50
C TYR A 33 -15.61 -17.61 -12.67
N ILE A 34 -15.16 -17.94 -13.88
CA ILE A 34 -13.77 -18.32 -14.14
C ILE A 34 -12.85 -17.11 -13.98
N ILE A 35 -13.20 -16.00 -14.64
CA ILE A 35 -12.39 -14.77 -14.59
C ILE A 35 -12.34 -14.19 -13.16
N PRO A 36 -13.47 -13.98 -12.44
CA PRO A 36 -13.44 -13.51 -11.06
C PRO A 36 -12.62 -14.39 -10.11
N LEU A 37 -12.75 -15.72 -10.23
CA LEU A 37 -12.01 -16.65 -9.38
C LEU A 37 -10.50 -16.56 -9.63
N SER A 38 -10.08 -16.43 -10.90
CA SER A 38 -8.67 -16.24 -11.24
C SER A 38 -8.10 -14.94 -10.66
N ILE A 39 -8.86 -13.83 -10.75
CA ILE A 39 -8.46 -12.52 -10.23
C ILE A 39 -8.33 -12.55 -8.70
N ILE A 40 -9.30 -13.17 -8.01
CA ILE A 40 -9.24 -13.34 -6.55
C ILE A 40 -8.05 -14.23 -6.17
N GLY A 41 -7.81 -15.31 -6.91
CA GLY A 41 -6.66 -16.20 -6.69
C GLY A 41 -5.32 -15.46 -6.80
N ILE A 42 -5.17 -14.60 -7.81
CA ILE A 42 -3.98 -13.75 -7.99
C ILE A 42 -3.85 -12.75 -6.83
N GLY A 43 -4.95 -12.08 -6.44
CA GLY A 43 -4.95 -11.16 -5.30
C GLY A 43 -4.57 -11.82 -3.97
N ALA A 44 -5.06 -13.04 -3.74
CA ALA A 44 -4.72 -13.84 -2.57
C ALA A 44 -3.23 -14.23 -2.57
N LEU A 45 -2.69 -14.68 -3.72
CA LEU A 45 -1.28 -15.01 -3.87
C LEU A 45 -0.38 -13.80 -3.57
N ILE A 46 -0.70 -12.64 -4.15
CA ILE A 46 0.04 -11.39 -3.91
C ILE A 46 0.00 -11.00 -2.43
N SER A 47 -1.16 -11.13 -1.77
CA SER A 47 -1.31 -10.84 -0.34
C SER A 47 -0.44 -11.73 0.52
N VAL A 48 -0.40 -13.04 0.23
CA VAL A 48 0.45 -14.00 0.96
C VAL A 48 1.94 -13.68 0.77
N LEU A 49 2.37 -13.44 -0.48
CA LEU A 49 3.75 -13.05 -0.78
C LEU A 49 4.14 -11.75 -0.06
N PHE A 50 3.25 -10.76 -0.04
CA PHE A 50 3.45 -9.51 0.68
C PHE A 50 3.59 -9.74 2.19
N ILE A 51 2.73 -10.55 2.81
CA ILE A 51 2.80 -10.85 4.24
C ILE A 51 4.12 -11.53 4.59
N ILE A 52 4.54 -12.53 3.83
CA ILE A 52 5.82 -13.23 4.03
C ILE A 52 6.99 -12.25 3.94
N MET A 53 6.99 -11.43 2.88
CA MET A 53 8.02 -10.42 2.65
C MET A 53 8.07 -9.37 3.77
N PHE A 54 6.92 -8.90 4.24
CA PHE A 54 6.82 -7.92 5.31
C PHE A 54 7.31 -8.48 6.66
N ILE A 55 6.93 -9.71 7.01
CA ILE A 55 7.40 -10.38 8.23
C ILE A 55 8.91 -10.60 8.17
N TYR A 56 9.43 -11.07 7.03
CA TYR A 56 10.85 -11.27 6.81
C TYR A 56 11.63 -9.94 6.93
N GLY A 57 11.13 -8.88 6.29
CA GLY A 57 11.71 -7.53 6.38
C GLY A 57 11.71 -7.02 7.82
N LYS A 58 10.60 -7.18 8.55
CA LYS A 58 10.50 -6.80 9.96
C LYS A 58 11.50 -7.54 10.85
N LYS A 59 11.84 -8.79 10.56
CA LYS A 59 12.79 -9.59 11.35
C LYS A 59 14.25 -9.22 11.06
N ASN A 60 14.59 -8.99 9.80
CA ASN A 60 15.97 -8.79 9.35
C ASN A 60 16.39 -7.33 9.17
N MET A 61 15.50 -6.37 9.44
CA MET A 61 15.82 -4.95 9.31
C MET A 61 16.83 -4.47 10.36
N SER A 62 17.82 -3.71 9.90
CA SER A 62 18.74 -2.98 10.77
C SER A 62 18.01 -1.84 11.47
N SER A 63 18.29 -1.67 12.76
CA SER A 63 17.77 -0.54 13.54
C SER A 63 18.72 0.63 13.43
N MET A 64 18.19 1.78 13.04
CA MET A 64 18.93 3.02 12.83
C MET A 64 18.39 4.11 13.76
N PRO A 65 19.25 4.85 14.48
CA PRO A 65 18.84 6.07 15.15
C PRO A 65 18.56 7.15 14.09
N ILE A 66 17.42 7.84 14.22
CA ILE A 66 17.05 8.94 13.32
C ILE A 66 16.67 10.16 14.14
N ARG A 67 17.11 11.34 13.69
CA ARG A 67 16.65 12.63 14.23
C ARG A 67 15.59 13.19 13.31
N VAL A 68 14.36 13.22 13.82
CA VAL A 68 13.18 13.68 13.10
C VAL A 68 12.97 15.16 13.35
N SER A 69 12.97 15.96 12.29
CA SER A 69 12.70 17.40 12.36
C SER A 69 11.20 17.67 12.48
N ASP A 70 10.40 16.94 11.71
CA ASP A 70 8.94 17.08 11.61
C ASP A 70 8.21 15.73 11.40
N ILE A 71 6.97 15.64 11.90
CA ILE A 71 6.08 14.49 11.77
C ILE A 71 4.67 14.95 11.39
N SER A 72 4.14 14.40 10.30
CA SER A 72 2.76 14.65 9.86
C SER A 72 1.99 13.35 9.63
N PRO A 73 0.70 13.27 10.00
CA PRO A 73 -0.14 12.12 9.68
C PRO A 73 -0.33 12.00 8.15
N ASN A 74 -0.17 10.79 7.61
CA ASN A 74 -0.37 10.50 6.19
C ASN A 74 -1.54 9.54 5.92
N ASP A 75 -2.28 9.15 6.97
CA ASP A 75 -3.42 8.23 6.89
C ASP A 75 -4.58 8.75 6.00
N GLY A 76 -4.70 10.08 5.83
CA GLY A 76 -5.81 10.69 5.08
C GLY A 76 -5.92 10.24 3.62
N TRP A 77 -4.78 9.92 2.99
CA TRP A 77 -4.74 9.44 1.61
C TRP A 77 -5.44 8.08 1.42
N LEU A 78 -5.54 7.27 2.47
CA LEU A 78 -6.23 5.97 2.42
C LEU A 78 -7.69 6.11 2.00
N VAL A 79 -8.37 7.19 2.39
CA VAL A 79 -9.78 7.43 2.04
C VAL A 79 -9.92 7.58 0.52
N GLY A 80 -9.04 8.35 -0.11
CA GLY A 80 -9.01 8.52 -1.56
C GLY A 80 -8.79 7.19 -2.30
N TYR A 81 -7.90 6.35 -1.78
CA TYR A 81 -7.68 5.01 -2.33
C TYR A 81 -8.91 4.10 -2.20
N VAL A 82 -9.55 4.07 -1.03
CA VAL A 82 -10.78 3.28 -0.83
C VAL A 82 -11.87 3.69 -1.81
N ILE A 83 -12.10 4.99 -1.99
CA ILE A 83 -13.06 5.51 -2.98
C ILE A 83 -12.66 5.09 -4.39
N SER A 84 -11.37 5.19 -4.73
CA SER A 84 -10.86 4.81 -6.05
C SER A 84 -11.04 3.33 -6.34
N TYR A 85 -10.96 2.45 -5.32
CA TYR A 85 -11.21 1.03 -5.47
C TYR A 85 -12.68 0.70 -5.76
N LEU A 86 -13.62 1.62 -5.52
CA LEU A 86 -15.02 1.41 -5.86
C LEU A 86 -15.34 1.72 -7.34
N LEU A 87 -14.38 2.30 -8.10
CA LEU A 87 -14.56 2.65 -9.51
C LEU A 87 -15.17 1.53 -10.37
N PRO A 88 -14.77 0.25 -10.25
CA PRO A 88 -15.34 -0.83 -11.06
C PRO A 88 -16.86 -0.95 -10.92
N PHE A 89 -17.43 -0.62 -9.75
CA PHE A 89 -18.88 -0.65 -9.55
C PHE A 89 -19.64 0.36 -10.40
N GLY A 90 -18.98 1.38 -10.97
CA GLY A 90 -19.59 2.26 -11.97
C GLY A 90 -20.18 1.50 -13.16
N ASN A 91 -19.61 0.33 -13.49
CA ASN A 91 -20.11 -0.56 -14.55
C ASN A 91 -21.48 -1.19 -14.23
N LEU A 92 -21.88 -1.22 -12.96
CA LEU A 92 -23.21 -1.66 -12.53
C LEU A 92 -24.21 -0.49 -12.51
N ALA A 93 -23.74 0.74 -12.28
CA ALA A 93 -24.59 1.92 -12.16
C ALA A 93 -24.87 2.60 -13.50
N PHE A 94 -23.94 2.51 -14.46
CA PHE A 94 -24.02 3.20 -15.74
C PHE A 94 -23.86 2.21 -16.90
N GLU A 95 -24.75 2.28 -17.88
CA GLU A 95 -24.78 1.33 -19.02
C GLU A 95 -23.54 1.47 -19.91
N ASP A 96 -23.13 2.70 -20.21
CA ASP A 96 -21.98 3.02 -21.08
C ASP A 96 -20.61 2.88 -20.39
N PHE A 97 -20.60 2.58 -19.09
CA PHE A 97 -19.37 2.48 -18.34
C PHE A 97 -18.70 1.15 -18.64
N ASN A 98 -17.50 1.21 -19.22
CA ASN A 98 -16.76 0.03 -19.65
C ASN A 98 -15.72 -0.39 -18.62
N ILE A 99 -15.98 -1.51 -17.94
CA ILE A 99 -15.06 -2.09 -16.95
C ILE A 99 -13.67 -2.41 -17.51
N ILE A 100 -13.55 -2.74 -18.81
CA ILE A 100 -12.26 -3.03 -19.45
C ILE A 100 -11.41 -1.77 -19.50
N VAL A 101 -12.00 -0.60 -19.78
CA VAL A 101 -11.29 0.69 -19.78
C VAL A 101 -10.76 0.99 -18.37
N CYS A 102 -11.57 0.75 -17.34
CA CYS A 102 -11.10 0.89 -15.95
C CYS A 102 -9.94 -0.04 -15.62
N ALA A 103 -9.97 -1.28 -16.11
CA ALA A 103 -8.88 -2.24 -15.90
C ALA A 103 -7.58 -1.76 -16.58
N VAL A 104 -7.66 -1.24 -17.80
CA VAL A 104 -6.50 -0.67 -18.51
C VAL A 104 -5.92 0.52 -17.75
N ILE A 105 -6.76 1.46 -17.29
CA ILE A 105 -6.31 2.61 -16.50
C ILE A 105 -5.61 2.14 -15.21
N ALA A 106 -6.20 1.16 -14.51
CA ALA A 106 -5.62 0.61 -13.29
C ALA A 106 -4.24 -0.04 -13.53
N ILE A 107 -4.08 -0.79 -14.62
CA ILE A 107 -2.79 -1.39 -15.00
C ILE A 107 -1.75 -0.31 -15.28
N ILE A 108 -2.11 0.74 -16.03
CA ILE A 108 -1.19 1.86 -16.33
C ILE A 108 -0.74 2.53 -15.03
N LEU A 109 -1.66 2.85 -14.13
CA LEU A 109 -1.33 3.46 -12.84
C LEU A 109 -0.40 2.55 -12.02
N LEU A 110 -0.68 1.25 -11.98
CA LEU A 110 0.13 0.28 -11.26
C LEU A 110 1.55 0.15 -11.85
N CYS A 111 1.69 0.25 -13.18
CA CYS A 111 2.99 0.29 -13.84
C CYS A 111 3.78 1.58 -13.53
N LEU A 112 3.11 2.69 -13.23
CA LEU A 112 3.74 3.97 -12.89
C LEU A 112 4.19 4.02 -11.41
N LEU A 113 3.51 3.31 -10.50
CA LEU A 113 3.82 3.33 -9.06
C LEU A 113 5.29 3.08 -8.69
N PRO A 114 6.02 2.13 -9.30
CA PRO A 114 7.43 1.89 -8.97
C PRO A 114 8.35 3.08 -9.25
N PHE A 115 7.98 3.96 -10.19
CA PHE A 115 8.78 5.12 -10.59
C PHE A 115 8.63 6.31 -9.64
N PHE A 116 7.58 6.34 -8.82
CA PHE A 116 7.47 7.35 -7.77
C PHE A 116 8.43 7.02 -6.62
N ASN A 117 9.05 8.08 -6.08
CA ASN A 117 9.95 7.97 -4.93
C ASN A 117 9.19 7.82 -3.62
N ASP A 118 7.92 8.22 -3.59
CA ASP A 118 7.04 8.05 -2.44
C ASP A 118 6.44 6.64 -2.41
N ASN A 119 6.39 6.06 -1.22
CA ASN A 119 5.67 4.82 -0.98
C ASN A 119 4.29 5.18 -0.40
N PRO A 120 3.19 4.92 -1.13
CA PRO A 120 1.87 5.28 -0.65
C PRO A 120 1.39 4.34 0.48
N PRO A 121 0.49 4.81 1.37
CA PRO A 121 -0.09 4.00 2.44
C PRO A 121 -0.77 2.71 1.95
N ASN A 122 -0.44 1.58 2.56
CA ASN A 122 -0.99 0.27 2.18
C ASN A 122 -2.20 -0.13 3.03
N LEU A 123 -3.34 -0.40 2.37
CA LEU A 123 -4.59 -0.76 3.04
C LEU A 123 -4.48 -2.03 3.89
N LEU A 124 -3.71 -3.03 3.46
CA LEU A 124 -3.52 -4.28 4.22
C LEU A 124 -2.81 -4.02 5.55
N LEU A 125 -1.79 -3.16 5.56
CA LEU A 125 -1.10 -2.77 6.78
C LEU A 125 -1.99 -1.94 7.70
N PHE A 126 -2.83 -1.08 7.14
CA PHE A 126 -3.83 -0.33 7.89
C PHE A 126 -4.80 -1.26 8.64
N ILE A 127 -5.31 -2.29 7.97
CA ILE A 127 -6.20 -3.31 8.56
C ILE A 127 -5.50 -4.06 9.70
N VAL A 128 -4.18 -4.29 9.60
CA VAL A 128 -3.36 -4.94 10.65
C VAL A 128 -3.00 -3.97 11.81
N GLY A 129 -3.49 -2.73 11.76
CA GLY A 129 -3.35 -1.72 12.81
C GLY A 129 -2.09 -0.87 12.70
N TYR A 130 -1.52 -0.72 11.50
CA TYR A 130 -0.45 0.25 11.25
C TYR A 130 -1.01 1.61 10.83
N HIS A 131 -0.45 2.66 11.41
CA HIS A 131 -0.64 4.05 11.05
C HIS A 131 0.57 4.55 10.24
N PHE A 132 0.30 5.46 9.32
CA PHE A 132 1.25 6.03 8.37
C PHE A 132 1.53 7.49 8.73
N TYR A 133 2.80 7.80 8.89
CA TYR A 133 3.28 9.15 9.15
C TYR A 133 4.32 9.52 8.12
N GLN A 134 4.30 10.76 7.63
CA GLN A 134 5.38 11.30 6.83
C GLN A 134 6.35 12.01 7.77
N ILE A 135 7.62 11.64 7.69
CA ILE A 135 8.67 12.22 8.52
C ILE A 135 9.73 12.90 7.65
N SER A 136 10.24 14.00 8.19
CA SER A 136 11.40 14.70 7.64
C SER A 136 12.57 14.53 8.59
N ALA A 137 13.74 14.19 8.04
CA ALA A 137 14.95 14.00 8.81
C ALA A 137 15.84 15.24 8.75
N GLU A 138 16.63 15.48 9.81
CA GLU A 138 17.54 16.63 9.90
C GLU A 138 18.66 16.62 8.85
N ASN A 139 18.91 15.48 8.22
CA ASN A 139 19.91 15.32 7.14
C ASN A 139 19.44 15.87 5.78
N GLY A 140 18.30 16.56 5.73
CA GLY A 140 17.78 17.21 4.52
C GLY A 140 16.92 16.30 3.64
N ILE A 141 16.76 15.01 3.98
CA ILE A 141 15.87 14.10 3.27
C ILE A 141 14.48 14.18 3.91
N SER A 142 13.51 14.66 3.14
CA SER A 142 12.09 14.72 3.49
C SER A 142 11.31 13.66 2.70
N GLY A 143 10.18 13.19 3.26
CA GLY A 143 9.30 12.24 2.58
C GLY A 143 9.46 10.78 2.97
N TYR A 144 10.12 10.47 4.09
CA TYR A 144 10.10 9.10 4.60
C TYR A 144 8.70 8.74 5.08
N LEU A 145 8.19 7.59 4.65
CA LEU A 145 6.98 7.00 5.18
C LEU A 145 7.33 6.15 6.42
N LEU A 146 6.85 6.56 7.59
CA LEU A 146 6.99 5.84 8.85
C LEU A 146 5.71 5.07 9.16
N LEU A 147 5.87 3.76 9.33
CA LEU A 147 4.85 2.84 9.82
C LEU A 147 4.94 2.73 11.35
N SER A 148 3.86 2.98 12.07
CA SER A 148 3.80 2.76 13.52
C SER A 148 2.50 2.08 13.94
N LYS A 149 2.57 1.16 14.91
CA LYS A 149 1.37 0.58 15.54
C LYS A 149 0.78 1.45 16.65
N ARG A 150 1.53 2.45 17.12
CA ARG A 150 1.10 3.38 18.16
C ARG A 150 0.77 4.72 17.53
N LYS A 151 -0.12 5.47 18.18
CA LYS A 151 -0.45 6.83 17.78
C LYS A 151 0.67 7.77 18.23
N LEU A 152 1.50 8.20 17.28
CA LEU A 152 2.57 9.15 17.53
C LEU A 152 1.99 10.57 17.62
N ARG A 153 2.36 11.29 18.67
CA ARG A 153 1.92 12.69 18.90
C ARG A 153 3.08 13.68 18.93
N ARG A 154 4.29 13.21 19.26
CA ARG A 154 5.47 14.05 19.39
C ARG A 154 6.63 13.45 18.61
N LYS A 155 7.42 14.31 17.95
CA LYS A 155 8.61 13.88 17.20
C LYS A 155 9.67 13.22 18.08
N GLN A 156 9.75 13.59 19.36
CA GLN A 156 10.69 13.01 20.33
C GLN A 156 10.38 11.54 20.67
N ASP A 157 9.18 11.05 20.34
CA ASP A 157 8.77 9.67 20.57
C ASP A 157 9.45 8.71 19.56
N ILE A 158 9.95 9.24 18.43
CA ILE A 158 10.69 8.50 17.40
C ILE A 158 12.19 8.64 17.64
N LYS A 159 12.79 7.60 18.25
CA LYS A 159 14.24 7.57 18.51
C LYS A 159 14.97 6.54 17.66
N VAL A 160 14.32 5.40 17.43
CA VAL A 160 14.87 4.26 16.71
C VAL A 160 13.85 3.79 15.69
N VAL A 161 14.28 3.69 14.45
CA VAL A 161 13.48 3.19 13.34
C VAL A 161 14.20 2.00 12.70
N GLY A 162 13.44 1.02 12.22
CA GLY A 162 13.97 0.00 11.34
C GLY A 162 13.72 0.39 9.89
N GLN A 163 14.76 0.37 9.05
CA GLN A 163 14.59 0.62 7.62
C GLN A 163 14.12 -0.67 6.93
N MET A 164 12.92 -0.67 6.35
CA MET A 164 12.40 -1.82 5.61
C MET A 164 12.86 -1.80 4.14
N PHE A 165 12.75 -0.64 3.48
CA PHE A 165 13.25 -0.36 2.14
C PHE A 165 13.49 1.15 1.98
N ASP A 166 13.92 1.58 0.80
CA ASP A 166 14.17 3.01 0.52
C ASP A 166 12.90 3.82 0.81
N TYR A 167 13.06 4.85 1.63
CA TYR A 167 12.00 5.75 2.10
C TYR A 167 10.86 5.12 2.94
N LEU A 168 10.91 3.83 3.29
CA LEU A 168 9.97 3.21 4.24
C LEU A 168 10.66 2.80 5.54
N LEU A 169 10.20 3.41 6.63
CA LEU A 169 10.68 3.17 7.98
C LEU A 169 9.59 2.52 8.83
N LEU A 170 10.00 1.69 9.79
CA LEU A 170 9.14 1.08 10.78
C LEU A 170 9.54 1.57 12.17
N ASP A 171 8.57 2.07 12.92
CA ASP A 171 8.76 2.49 14.30
C ASP A 171 9.10 1.29 15.19
N ARG A 172 10.19 1.42 15.95
CA ARG A 172 10.69 0.42 16.91
C ARG A 172 10.64 0.91 18.35
N GLY A 173 10.14 2.13 18.59
CA GLY A 173 10.04 2.63 19.95
C GLY A 173 9.09 1.77 20.78
N LYS A 174 9.61 1.25 21.89
CA LYS A 174 8.80 0.80 23.02
C LYS A 174 8.19 2.02 23.70
#